data_AF-A0A806TJI2-F1
#
_entry.id   AF-A0A806TJI2-F1
#
_cell.length_a   1.000
_cell.length_b   1.000
_cell.length_c   1.000
_cell.angle_alpha   90.00
_cell.angle_beta   90.00
_cell.angle_gamma   90.00
#
_symmetry.space_group_name_H-M   'P 1'
#
loop_
_entity.id
_entity.type
_entity.pdbx_description
1 polymer ?
#
loop_
_entity_poly.entity_id
_entity_poly.type
_entity_poly.pdbx_seq_one_letter_code
_entity_poly.pdbx_strand_id
1 'polypeptide(L)' 'MIMIIEIDGFFHQVLLTGKKCSKQQLKQMYLQAKEITIESKDFSNVFCRLHNFEQIPYSKDIKVDFVLDTDTDRIYALSY' A
#
# COMPACT_ATOMS: atom_id res chain seq x y z
N MET A 1 10.86 6.31 -12.62
CA MET A 1 9.83 7.08 -11.89
C MET A 1 9.33 6.24 -10.74
N ILE A 2 9.21 6.87 -9.58
CA ILE A 2 8.81 6.28 -8.30
C ILE A 2 7.28 6.50 -8.15
N MET A 3 6.61 5.65 -7.38
CA MET A 3 5.19 5.73 -7.06
C MET A 3 5.02 5.76 -5.54
N ILE A 4 4.06 6.55 -5.05
CA ILE A 4 3.70 6.59 -3.63
C ILE A 4 2.31 5.99 -3.47
N ILE A 5 2.15 5.09 -2.50
CA ILE A 5 0.85 4.49 -2.16
C ILE A 5 0.57 4.64 -0.68
N GLU A 6 -0.70 4.72 -0.34
CA GLU A 6 -1.18 4.69 1.04
C GLU A 6 -1.72 3.29 1.36
N ILE A 7 -1.31 2.73 2.49
CA ILE A 7 -2.01 1.62 3.13
C ILE A 7 -2.98 2.24 4.13
N ASP A 8 -4.27 2.12 3.85
CA ASP A 8 -5.33 2.62 4.71
C ASP A 8 -6.02 1.45 5.41
N GLY A 9 -6.04 1.47 6.73
CA GLY A 9 -6.67 0.45 7.55
C GLY A 9 -7.04 1.02 8.90
N PHE A 10 -8.04 0.40 9.54
CA PHE A 10 -8.63 0.90 10.78
C PHE A 10 -7.62 1.24 11.87
N PHE A 11 -6.51 0.49 11.96
CA PHE A 11 -5.47 0.66 12.97
C PHE A 11 -4.18 1.33 12.46
N HIS A 12 -4.01 1.51 11.15
CA HIS A 12 -2.76 2.04 10.60
C HIS A 12 -2.96 2.78 9.28
N GLN A 13 -2.29 3.94 9.18
CA GLN A 13 -2.10 4.64 7.92
C GLN A 13 -0.60 4.76 7.67
N VAL A 14 -0.15 4.20 6.54
CA VAL A 14 1.27 4.12 6.20
C VAL A 14 1.47 4.51 4.76
N LEU A 15 2.43 5.40 4.50
CA LEU A 15 2.85 5.73 3.15
C LEU A 15 4.02 4.85 2.72
N LEU A 16 3.91 4.27 1.53
CA LEU A 16 4.96 3.45 0.91
C LEU A 16 5.43 4.09 -0.39
N THR A 17 6.71 3.92 -0.68
CA THR A 17 7.32 4.34 -1.95
C THR A 17 7.98 3.16 -2.64
N GLY A 18 7.90 3.10 -3.97
CA GLY A 18 8.44 1.98 -4.72
C GLY A 18 8.42 2.16 -6.23
N LYS A 19 8.79 1.10 -6.95
CA LYS A 19 8.77 1.11 -8.41
C LYS A 19 7.34 1.28 -8.92
N LYS A 20 7.15 2.17 -9.90
CA LYS A 20 5.86 2.36 -10.56
C LYS A 20 5.33 1.04 -11.13
N CYS A 21 4.06 0.75 -10.85
CA CYS A 21 3.35 -0.41 -11.34
C CYS A 21 1.88 -0.06 -11.67
N SER A 22 1.21 -0.91 -12.42
CA SER A 22 -0.20 -0.72 -12.75
C SER A 22 -1.10 -1.08 -11.57
N LYS A 23 -2.34 -0.57 -11.58
CA LYS A 23 -3.38 -0.97 -10.61
C LYS A 23 -3.56 -2.49 -10.53
N GLN A 24 -3.47 -3.19 -11.67
CA GLN A 24 -3.59 -4.65 -11.71
C GLN A 24 -2.40 -5.34 -11.04
N GLN A 25 -1.18 -4.82 -11.24
CA GLN A 25 0.01 -5.31 -10.55
C GLN A 25 -0.09 -5.08 -9.04
N LEU A 26 -0.52 -3.88 -8.60
CA LEU A 26 -0.79 -3.60 -7.19
C LEU A 26 -1.81 -4.56 -6.60
N LYS A 27 -2.87 -4.92 -7.35
CA LYS A 27 -3.85 -5.91 -6.90
C LYS A 27 -3.25 -7.29 -6.67
N GLN A 28 -2.36 -7.74 -7.55
CA GLN A 28 -1.67 -9.02 -7.34
C GLN A 28 -0.73 -8.95 -6.14
N MET A 29 0.04 -7.86 -6.02
CA MET A 29 0.94 -7.62 -4.88
C MET A 29 0.18 -7.61 -3.54
N TYR A 30 -0.97 -6.95 -3.51
CA TYR A 30 -1.85 -6.89 -2.35
C TYR A 30 -2.34 -8.28 -1.93
N LEU A 31 -2.86 -9.07 -2.88
CA LEU A 31 -3.36 -10.42 -2.58
C LEU A 31 -2.26 -11.34 -2.05
N GLN A 32 -1.07 -11.27 -2.65
CA GLN A 32 0.10 -12.05 -2.19
C GLN A 32 0.54 -11.65 -0.78
N ALA A 33 0.58 -10.34 -0.48
CA ALA A 33 0.92 -9.87 0.87
C ALA A 33 -0.16 -10.27 1.88
N LYS A 34 -1.44 -10.16 1.50
CA LYS A 34 -2.58 -10.51 2.35
C LYS A 34 -2.62 -12.00 2.71
N GLU A 35 -2.30 -12.89 1.76
CA GLU A 35 -2.26 -14.35 1.98
C GLU A 35 -1.22 -14.76 3.05
N ILE A 36 -0.12 -14.01 3.16
CA ILE A 36 0.99 -14.32 4.07
C ILE A 36 0.86 -13.55 5.40
N THR A 37 0.11 -12.44 5.42
CA THR A 37 -0.03 -11.59 6.60
C THR A 37 -1.00 -12.23 7.60
N ILE A 38 -0.50 -12.54 8.80
CA ILE A 38 -1.33 -13.11 9.89
C ILE A 38 -2.05 -12.00 10.65
N GLU A 39 -1.32 -10.96 11.05
CA GLU A 39 -1.88 -9.80 11.76
C GLU A 39 -1.93 -8.59 10.83
N SER A 40 -3.09 -7.93 10.73
CA SER A 40 -3.30 -6.80 9.82
C SER A 40 -2.26 -5.68 10.00
N LYS A 41 -1.86 -5.40 11.24
CA LYS A 41 -0.83 -4.40 11.58
C LYS A 41 0.53 -4.64 10.92
N ASP A 42 0.83 -5.89 10.55
CA ASP A 42 2.08 -6.27 9.92
C ASP A 42 2.02 -6.19 8.39
N PHE A 43 0.84 -5.93 7.80
CA PHE A 43 0.63 -5.93 6.36
C PHE A 43 1.62 -5.02 5.62
N SER A 44 1.82 -3.79 6.10
CA SER A 44 2.75 -2.83 5.47
C SER A 44 4.19 -3.35 5.45
N ASN A 45 4.64 -3.97 6.54
CA ASN A 45 5.97 -4.58 6.65
C ASN A 45 6.12 -5.78 5.71
N VAL A 46 5.11 -6.65 5.64
CA VAL A 46 5.09 -7.81 4.73
C VAL A 46 5.11 -7.33 3.28
N PHE A 47 4.26 -6.37 2.93
CA PHE A 47 4.17 -5.80 1.59
C PHE A 47 5.51 -5.20 1.14
N CYS A 48 6.15 -4.40 2.00
CA CYS A 48 7.47 -3.83 1.75
C CYS A 48 8.52 -4.90 1.42
N ARG A 49 8.63 -5.93 2.26
CA ARG A 49 9.62 -7.01 2.09
C ARG A 49 9.37 -7.83 0.83
N LEU A 50 8.11 -8.11 0.51
CA LEU A 50 7.76 -8.97 -0.62
C LEU A 50 7.93 -8.25 -1.97
N HIS A 51 7.65 -6.94 -2.01
CA HIS A 51 7.53 -6.18 -3.27
C HIS A 51 8.58 -5.08 -3.45
N ASN A 52 9.57 -5.00 -2.55
CA ASN A 52 10.62 -3.98 -2.54
C ASN A 52 10.05 -2.55 -2.51
N PHE A 53 9.08 -2.33 -1.61
CA PHE A 53 8.60 -1.01 -1.23
C PHE A 53 9.26 -0.59 0.09
N GLU A 54 9.34 0.72 0.32
CA GLU A 54 9.89 1.31 1.54
C GLU A 54 8.83 2.18 2.21
N GLN A 55 8.78 2.15 3.54
CA GLN A 55 7.93 3.06 4.31
C GLN A 55 8.56 4.46 4.34
N ILE A 56 7.74 5.49 4.15
CA ILE A 56 8.14 6.89 4.28
C ILE A 56 7.32 7.55 5.40
N PRO A 57 7.82 8.67 5.98
CA PRO A 57 7.07 9.41 6.98
C PRO A 57 5.67 9.78 6.48
N TYR A 58 4.66 9.48 7.29
CA TYR A 58 3.28 9.82 6.94
C TYR A 58 3.09 11.34 6.90
N SER A 59 2.45 11.83 5.85
CA SER A 59 1.94 13.19 5.78
C SER A 59 0.70 13.22 4.89
N LYS A 60 -0.40 13.76 5.41
CA LYS A 60 -1.64 13.99 4.67
C LYS A 60 -1.49 14.93 3.47
N ASP A 61 -0.40 15.70 3.43
CA ASP A 61 -0.13 16.65 2.34
C ASP A 61 0.57 15.97 1.14
N ILE A 62 1.01 14.72 1.30
CA ILE A 62 1.60 13.92 0.23
C ILE A 62 0.48 13.36 -0.65
N LYS A 63 0.53 13.69 -1.94
CA LYS A 63 -0.32 13.05 -2.94
C LYS A 63 0.17 11.64 -3.23
N VAL A 64 -0.70 10.67 -3.02
CA VAL A 64 -0.49 9.26 -3.37
C VAL A 64 -1.10 8.93 -4.72
N ASP A 65 -0.48 7.99 -5.43
CA ASP A 65 -0.96 7.45 -6.70
C ASP A 65 -2.13 6.48 -6.50
N PHE A 66 -2.05 5.65 -5.47
CA PHE A 66 -3.08 4.67 -5.11
C PHE A 66 -3.23 4.52 -3.58
N VAL A 67 -4.44 4.16 -3.17
CA VAL A 67 -4.76 3.71 -1.81
C VAL A 67 -5.04 2.21 -1.87
N LEU A 68 -4.45 1.48 -0.92
CA LEU A 68 -4.72 0.07 -0.61
C LEU A 68 -5.51 0.05 0.70
N ASP A 69 -6.83 -0.03 0.58
CA ASP A 69 -7.75 -0.14 1.70
C ASP A 69 -7.78 -1.60 2.18
N THR A 70 -7.22 -1.83 3.35
CA THR A 70 -7.10 -3.14 4.00
C THR A 70 -8.37 -3.59 4.72
N ASP A 71 -9.30 -2.67 4.99
CA ASP A 71 -10.58 -2.99 5.62
C ASP A 71 -11.62 -3.43 4.57
N THR A 72 -11.56 -2.87 3.35
CA THR A 72 -12.53 -3.14 2.28
C THR A 72 -11.96 -3.91 1.08
N ASP A 73 -10.67 -4.26 1.10
CA ASP A 73 -9.94 -4.92 0.02
C ASP A 73 -9.95 -4.14 -1.30
N ARG A 74 -10.09 -2.82 -1.22
CA ARG A 74 -10.17 -1.95 -2.40
C ARG A 74 -8.82 -1.32 -2.71
N ILE A 75 -8.56 -1.22 -4.01
CA ILE A 75 -7.41 -0.50 -4.55
C ILE A 75 -7.94 0.55 -5.51
N TYR A 76 -7.62 1.81 -5.27
CA TYR A 76 -8.14 2.92 -6.07
C TYR A 76 -7.16 4.08 -6.13
N ALA A 77 -7.28 4.88 -7.20
CA ALA A 77 -6.59 6.16 -7.30
C ALA A 77 -7.51 7.24 -6.73
N LEU A 78 -6.93 8.25 -6.08
CA LEU A 78 -7.68 9.41 -5.62
C LEU A 78 -7.93 10.38 -6.78
N SER A 79 -9.14 10.92 -6.88
CA SER A 79 -9.40 12.13 -7.66
C SER A 79 -9.19 13.33 -6.74
N TYR A 80 -8.12 14.09 -6.98
CA TYR A 80 -7.84 15.34 -6.26
C TYR A 80 -8.55 16.53 -6.90
#